data_AF-A0A5P9D4G6-F1
#
_entry.id   AF-A0A5P9D4G6-F1
#
_cell.length_a   1.000
_cell.length_b   1.000
_cell.length_c   1.000
_cell.angle_alpha   90.00
_cell.angle_beta   90.00
_cell.angle_gamma   90.00
#
_symmetry.space_group_name_H-M   'P 1'
#
loop_
_entity.id
_entity.type
_entity.pdbx_description
1 polymer ?
#
loop_
_entity_poly.entity_id
_entity_poly.type
_entity_poly.pdbx_seq_one_letter_code
_entity_poly.pdbx_strand_id
1 'polypeptide(L)'
;MKFCVFVILISILAGCVSDTSVSETKSEKAERICAGEFTPGTVEFSQCVALLKAQSESLADYKKEQEKQKEEEIISADVAIQICNDFARKGIFKPIERISSSRAIGAHRKNVDIDYRIKDESKVVTAYCNMHGREIVDFKLS
;
A
#
# COMPACT_ATOMS: atom_id res chain seq x y z
N MET A 1 -51.44 0.72 28.74
CA MET A 1 -50.36 1.73 28.73
C MET A 1 -49.52 1.53 27.49
N LYS A 2 -49.27 2.62 26.76
CA LYS A 2 -48.57 2.71 25.47
C LYS A 2 -47.08 3.00 25.70
N PHE A 3 -46.23 2.37 24.89
CA PHE A 3 -44.97 2.82 24.24
C PHE A 3 -44.27 1.50 23.80
N CYS A 4 -44.47 0.98 22.59
CA CYS A 4 -43.91 1.39 21.28
C CYS A 4 -42.41 1.74 21.37
N VAL A 5 -41.47 1.24 20.57
CA VAL A 5 -41.47 0.45 19.32
C VAL A 5 -40.01 -0.06 19.21
N PHE A 6 -39.80 -1.37 19.06
CA PHE A 6 -39.48 -2.02 17.78
C PHE A 6 -38.20 -1.52 17.12
N VAL A 7 -37.20 -2.39 17.16
CA VAL A 7 -36.11 -2.61 16.20
C VAL A 7 -36.29 -1.84 14.88
N ILE A 8 -35.46 -0.83 14.66
CA ILE A 8 -35.19 -0.23 13.34
C ILE A 8 -33.75 -0.66 13.04
N LEU A 9 -33.47 -1.83 12.45
CA LEU A 9 -33.71 -2.15 11.03
C LEU A 9 -33.38 -0.92 10.18
N ILE A 10 -32.08 -0.65 10.05
CA ILE A 10 -31.51 0.24 9.05
C ILE A 10 -31.91 -0.36 7.69
N SER A 11 -33.02 0.13 7.17
CA SER A 11 -33.53 -0.23 5.87
C SER A 11 -32.50 0.15 4.82
N ILE A 12 -31.98 -0.89 4.18
CA ILE A 12 -31.39 -0.86 2.85
C ILE A 12 -32.42 -0.20 1.94
N LEU A 13 -32.26 1.10 1.67
CA LEU A 13 -32.85 1.70 0.48
C LEU A 13 -31.95 1.30 -0.68
N ALA A 14 -32.29 0.14 -1.25
CA ALA A 14 -31.98 -0.19 -2.62
C ALA A 14 -32.66 0.84 -3.52
N GLY A 15 -31.97 1.93 -3.81
CA GLY A 15 -32.20 2.74 -5.00
C GLY A 15 -31.18 2.31 -6.04
N CYS A 16 -31.65 1.69 -7.12
CA CYS A 16 -30.86 1.56 -8.33
C CYS A 16 -30.50 2.96 -8.83
N VAL A 17 -29.28 3.42 -8.56
CA VAL A 17 -28.70 4.50 -9.35
C VAL A 17 -28.22 3.83 -10.63
N SER A 18 -29.01 3.95 -11.68
CA SER A 18 -28.56 3.67 -13.04
C SER A 18 -27.28 4.46 -13.27
N ASP A 19 -26.22 3.77 -13.71
CA ASP A 19 -24.98 4.33 -14.20
C ASP A 19 -25.26 5.44 -15.23
N THR A 20 -25.39 6.66 -14.75
CA THR A 20 -25.15 7.84 -15.56
C THR A 20 -23.77 8.29 -15.13
N SER A 21 -22.77 7.89 -15.89
CA SER A 21 -21.39 8.34 -15.73
C SER A 21 -21.30 9.83 -16.04
N VAL A 22 -21.86 10.66 -15.18
CA VAL A 22 -21.52 12.07 -15.10
C VAL A 22 -20.28 12.11 -14.24
N SER A 23 -19.16 12.46 -14.88
CA SER A 23 -17.91 12.75 -14.20
C SER A 23 -18.12 14.00 -13.33
N GLU A 24 -18.73 13.82 -12.16
CA GLU A 24 -18.92 14.89 -11.18
C GLU A 24 -17.58 15.45 -10.78
N THR A 25 -17.42 16.74 -11.01
CA THR A 25 -16.22 17.45 -10.56
C THR A 25 -16.22 17.52 -9.03
N LYS A 26 -15.03 17.57 -8.41
CA LYS A 26 -14.91 17.70 -6.95
C LYS A 26 -15.70 18.90 -6.39
N SER A 27 -15.89 19.94 -7.21
CA SER A 27 -16.70 21.13 -6.86
C SER A 27 -18.19 20.78 -6.75
N GLU A 28 -18.75 20.09 -7.75
CA GLU A 28 -20.16 19.70 -7.75
C GLU A 28 -20.49 18.75 -6.59
N LYS A 29 -19.55 17.87 -6.23
CA LYS A 29 -19.70 16.99 -5.06
C LYS A 29 -19.72 17.78 -3.75
N ALA A 30 -18.82 18.76 -3.58
CA ALA A 30 -18.79 19.60 -2.39
C ALA A 30 -20.06 20.45 -2.27
N GLU A 31 -20.53 21.03 -3.37
CA GLU A 31 -21.76 21.81 -3.44
C GLU A 31 -22.99 20.99 -3.08
N ARG A 32 -23.11 19.74 -3.55
CA ARG A 32 -24.21 18.85 -3.16
C ARG A 32 -24.19 18.47 -1.68
N ILE A 33 -23.02 18.21 -1.11
CA ILE A 33 -22.89 17.90 0.31
C ILE A 33 -23.34 19.12 1.14
N CYS A 34 -22.88 20.31 0.78
CA CYS A 34 -23.24 21.53 1.49
C CYS A 34 -24.70 21.96 1.29
N ALA A 35 -25.30 21.66 0.13
CA ALA A 35 -26.71 21.96 -0.15
C ALA A 35 -27.68 21.10 0.68
N GLY A 36 -27.20 20.01 1.30
CA GLY A 36 -27.99 19.19 2.22
C GLY A 36 -28.22 19.83 3.59
N GLU A 37 -27.40 20.82 3.97
CA GLU A 37 -27.42 21.43 5.31
C GLU A 37 -27.50 22.97 5.27
N PHE A 38 -26.95 23.59 4.22
CA PHE A 38 -26.90 25.04 4.04
C PHE A 38 -27.59 25.48 2.76
N THR A 39 -28.28 26.62 2.80
CA THR A 39 -28.93 27.17 1.61
C THR A 39 -27.90 27.74 0.63
N PRO A 40 -27.93 27.37 -0.66
CA PRO A 40 -27.04 27.93 -1.67
C PRO A 40 -27.06 29.47 -1.70
N GLY A 41 -25.89 30.08 -1.87
CA GLY A 41 -25.73 31.54 -1.88
C GLY A 41 -25.57 32.20 -0.50
N THR A 42 -25.63 31.43 0.59
CA THR A 42 -25.30 31.92 1.93
C THR A 42 -23.80 31.89 2.21
N VAL A 43 -23.37 32.65 3.22
CA VAL A 43 -21.99 32.64 3.72
C VAL A 43 -21.61 31.25 4.23
N GLU A 44 -22.53 30.59 4.93
CA GLU A 44 -22.34 29.26 5.53
C GLU A 44 -22.16 28.19 4.44
N PHE A 45 -22.97 28.24 3.38
CA PHE A 45 -22.79 27.38 2.21
C PHE A 45 -21.42 27.57 1.55
N SER A 46 -21.01 28.83 1.35
CA SER A 46 -19.72 29.14 0.72
C SER A 46 -18.53 28.66 1.56
N GLN A 47 -18.62 28.79 2.89
CA GLN A 47 -17.62 28.29 3.82
C GLN A 47 -17.54 26.76 3.83
N CYS A 48 -18.70 26.08 3.80
CA CYS A 48 -18.76 24.63 3.69
C CYS A 48 -18.08 24.12 2.41
N VAL A 49 -18.41 24.71 1.25
CA VAL A 49 -17.82 24.31 -0.03
C VAL A 49 -16.31 24.55 -0.04
N ALA A 50 -15.86 25.71 0.47
CA ALA A 50 -14.43 26.03 0.58
C ALA A 50 -13.68 25.05 1.49
N LEU A 51 -14.26 24.68 2.63
CA LEU A 51 -13.67 23.73 3.58
C LEU A 51 -13.52 22.34 2.96
N LEU A 52 -14.57 21.82 2.33
CA LEU A 52 -14.54 20.50 1.69
C LEU A 52 -13.55 20.48 0.52
N LYS A 53 -13.45 21.58 -0.23
CA LYS A 53 -12.46 21.71 -1.31
C LYS A 53 -11.04 21.64 -0.76
N ALA A 54 -10.71 22.46 0.25
CA ALA A 54 -9.40 22.46 0.89
C ALA A 54 -9.04 21.11 1.52
N GLN A 55 -10.02 20.43 2.14
CA GLN A 55 -9.84 19.09 2.68
C GLN A 55 -9.57 18.05 1.57
N SER A 56 -10.27 18.17 0.44
CA SER A 56 -10.07 17.25 -0.69
C SER A 56 -8.74 17.43 -1.40
N GLU A 57 -8.21 18.65 -1.42
CA GLU A 57 -6.91 19.00 -1.98
C GLU A 57 -5.79 18.51 -1.06
N SER A 58 -5.84 18.84 0.23
CA SER A 58 -4.88 18.35 1.23
C SER A 58 -4.82 16.82 1.32
N LEU A 59 -5.96 16.13 1.22
CA LEU A 59 -6.00 14.67 1.22
C LEU A 59 -5.46 14.07 -0.08
N ALA A 60 -5.61 14.75 -1.22
CA ALA A 60 -4.98 14.33 -2.47
C ALA A 60 -3.46 14.50 -2.42
N ASP A 61 -2.99 15.62 -1.89
CA ASP A 61 -1.56 15.88 -1.71
C ASP A 61 -0.92 14.89 -0.74
N TYR A 62 -1.58 14.59 0.38
CA TYR A 62 -1.14 13.57 1.33
C TYR A 62 -1.06 12.18 0.69
N LYS A 63 -2.04 11.79 -0.13
CA LYS A 63 -2.02 10.52 -0.86
C LYS A 63 -0.89 10.45 -1.87
N LYS A 64 -0.67 11.54 -2.61
CA LYS A 64 0.40 11.62 -3.60
C LYS A 64 1.78 11.52 -2.94
N GLU A 65 1.97 12.15 -1.78
CA GLU A 65 3.21 12.05 -1.01
C GLU A 65 3.42 10.64 -0.45
N GLN A 66 2.36 9.99 0.06
CA GLN A 66 2.40 8.59 0.48
C GLN A 66 2.72 7.63 -0.67
N GLU A 67 2.16 7.84 -1.86
CA GLU A 67 2.47 7.05 -3.05
C GLU A 67 3.92 7.24 -3.48
N LYS A 68 4.41 8.48 -3.46
CA LYS A 68 5.81 8.79 -3.76
C LYS A 68 6.77 8.12 -2.78
N GLN A 69 6.48 8.16 -1.47
CA GLN A 69 7.28 7.45 -0.47
C GLN A 69 7.27 5.94 -0.70
N LYS A 70 6.11 5.35 -1.04
CA LYS A 70 6.00 3.93 -1.39
C LYS A 70 6.77 3.55 -2.65
N GLU A 71 6.86 4.44 -3.63
CA GLU A 71 7.67 4.24 -4.84
C GLU A 71 9.17 4.29 -4.55
N GLU A 72 9.62 5.24 -3.72
CA GLU A 72 11.02 5.37 -3.31
C GLU A 72 11.51 4.14 -2.50
N GLU A 73 10.61 3.48 -1.79
CA GLU A 73 10.89 2.23 -1.07
C GLU A 73 11.01 0.99 -1.99
N ILE A 74 10.59 1.06 -3.25
CA ILE A 74 10.71 -0.07 -4.19
C ILE A 74 12.16 -0.17 -4.66
N ILE A 75 12.88 -1.18 -4.18
CA ILE A 75 14.21 -1.51 -4.70
C ILE A 75 14.11 -2.39 -5.96
N SER A 76 15.14 -2.39 -6.80
CA SER A 76 15.22 -3.31 -7.95
C SER A 76 15.49 -4.75 -7.51
N ALA A 77 15.26 -5.72 -8.39
CA ALA A 77 15.60 -7.13 -8.14
C ALA A 77 17.11 -7.31 -7.88
N ASP A 78 17.96 -6.65 -8.67
CA ASP A 78 19.42 -6.77 -8.55
C ASP A 78 19.93 -6.22 -7.22
N VAL A 79 19.39 -5.08 -6.77
CA VAL A 79 19.74 -4.49 -5.47
C VAL A 79 19.30 -5.42 -4.33
N ALA A 80 18.12 -6.03 -4.43
CA ALA A 80 17.64 -6.98 -3.43
C ALA A 80 18.55 -8.22 -3.34
N ILE A 81 18.94 -8.75 -4.49
CA ILE A 81 19.87 -9.88 -4.59
C ILE A 81 21.22 -9.53 -3.99
N GLN A 82 21.74 -8.34 -4.24
CA GLN A 82 23.02 -7.90 -3.70
C GLN A 82 22.98 -7.80 -2.16
N ILE A 83 21.96 -7.15 -1.60
CA ILE A 83 21.79 -7.00 -0.15
C ILE A 83 21.66 -8.37 0.52
N CYS A 84 20.81 -9.25 -0.03
CA CYS A 84 20.65 -10.61 0.49
C CYS A 84 21.96 -11.41 0.42
N ASN A 85 22.70 -11.30 -0.68
CA ASN A 85 23.99 -11.99 -0.82
C ASN A 85 25.03 -11.52 0.19
N ASP A 86 25.12 -10.21 0.41
CA ASP A 86 26.08 -9.63 1.35
C ASP A 86 25.77 -10.02 2.79
N PHE A 87 24.48 -10.12 3.12
CA PHE A 87 24.02 -10.61 4.42
C PHE A 87 24.30 -12.11 4.60
N ALA A 88 23.94 -12.93 3.61
CA ALA A 88 24.15 -14.38 3.67
C ALA A 88 25.63 -14.76 3.81
N ARG A 89 26.53 -14.09 3.06
CA ARG A 89 27.98 -14.30 3.15
C ARG A 89 28.57 -13.99 4.52
N LYS A 90 27.98 -13.05 5.27
CA LYS A 90 28.38 -12.76 6.65
C LYS A 90 27.88 -13.81 7.64
N GLY A 91 26.73 -14.41 7.37
CA GLY A 91 26.13 -15.45 8.22
C GLY A 91 26.70 -16.85 8.00
N ILE A 92 27.24 -17.15 6.80
CA ILE A 92 27.83 -18.45 6.48
C ILE A 92 29.33 -18.45 6.82
N PHE A 93 29.71 -19.15 7.88
CA PHE A 93 31.12 -19.25 8.35
C PHE A 93 32.03 -20.15 7.49
N LYS A 94 31.56 -20.62 6.34
CA LYS A 94 32.30 -21.51 5.44
C LYS A 94 32.60 -20.81 4.11
N PRO A 95 33.69 -21.19 3.40
CA PRO A 95 33.91 -20.73 2.05
C PRO A 95 32.77 -21.18 1.14
N ILE A 96 32.13 -20.26 0.42
CA ILE A 96 30.99 -20.55 -0.46
C ILE A 96 31.18 -19.99 -1.87
N GLU A 97 30.54 -20.63 -2.85
CA GLU A 97 30.38 -20.16 -4.22
C GLU A 97 28.91 -20.01 -4.54
N ARG A 98 28.52 -18.86 -5.09
CA ARG A 98 27.13 -18.63 -5.50
C ARG A 98 26.82 -19.46 -6.74
N ILE A 99 25.72 -20.19 -6.73
CA ILE A 99 25.15 -20.87 -7.88
C ILE A 99 24.22 -19.86 -8.58
N SER A 100 24.16 -19.88 -9.91
CA SER A 100 23.50 -18.86 -10.74
C SER A 100 21.98 -18.71 -10.51
N SER A 101 21.36 -19.58 -9.71
CA SER A 101 19.96 -19.49 -9.31
C SER A 101 19.79 -18.43 -8.23
N SER A 102 19.51 -17.21 -8.67
CA SER A 102 18.91 -16.19 -7.80
C SER A 102 17.54 -15.79 -8.30
N ARG A 103 16.57 -15.73 -7.40
CA ARG A 103 15.21 -15.34 -7.73
C ARG A 103 14.78 -14.21 -6.80
N ALA A 104 14.24 -13.12 -7.34
CA ALA A 104 13.65 -12.05 -6.56
C ALA A 104 12.19 -11.85 -7.02
N ILE A 105 11.22 -12.09 -6.13
CA ILE A 105 9.78 -11.97 -6.44
C ILE A 105 9.16 -10.88 -5.55
N GLY A 106 8.36 -10.01 -6.17
CA GLY A 106 7.53 -9.02 -5.48
C GLY A 106 7.94 -7.56 -5.73
N ALA A 107 6.99 -6.64 -5.53
CA ALA A 107 7.15 -5.21 -5.74
C ALA A 107 7.67 -4.52 -4.46
N HIS A 108 6.79 -4.23 -3.50
CA HIS A 108 7.14 -3.54 -2.24
C HIS A 108 7.82 -4.44 -1.20
N ARG A 109 7.46 -5.73 -1.20
CA ARG A 109 8.19 -6.77 -0.48
C ARG A 109 8.85 -7.67 -1.51
N LYS A 110 10.12 -8.00 -1.26
CA LYS A 110 10.89 -8.89 -2.12
C LYS A 110 11.31 -10.13 -1.37
N ASN A 111 10.95 -11.28 -1.92
CA ASN A 111 11.49 -12.56 -1.50
C ASN A 111 12.65 -12.90 -2.42
N VAL A 112 13.82 -13.07 -1.84
CA VAL A 112 15.07 -13.37 -2.55
C VAL A 112 15.58 -14.72 -2.10
N ASP A 113 15.81 -15.60 -3.08
CA ASP A 113 16.40 -16.92 -2.86
C ASP A 113 17.77 -16.96 -3.57
N ILE A 114 18.82 -17.37 -2.87
CA ILE A 114 20.18 -17.51 -3.43
C ILE A 114 20.78 -18.84 -3.01
N ASP A 115 21.14 -19.66 -3.99
CA ASP A 115 21.81 -20.94 -3.74
C ASP A 115 23.33 -20.77 -3.68
N TYR A 116 23.95 -21.43 -2.70
CA TYR A 116 25.39 -21.47 -2.50
C TYR A 116 25.88 -22.91 -2.46
N ARG A 117 27.02 -23.16 -3.07
CA ARG A 117 27.82 -24.37 -2.86
C ARG A 117 28.87 -24.09 -1.81
N ILE A 118 28.94 -24.91 -0.77
CA ILE A 118 30.05 -24.84 0.19
C ILE A 118 31.30 -25.41 -0.49
N LYS A 119 32.41 -24.67 -0.51
CA LYS A 119 33.67 -25.22 -1.02
C LYS A 119 34.06 -26.37 -0.09
N ASP A 120 34.52 -27.47 -0.69
CA ASP A 120 34.92 -28.70 -0.01
C ASP A 120 33.78 -29.61 0.48
N GLU A 121 32.52 -29.17 0.36
CA GLU A 121 31.34 -30.00 0.62
C GLU A 121 30.47 -30.02 -0.64
N SER A 122 30.05 -31.20 -1.12
CA SER A 122 29.03 -31.27 -2.19
C SER A 122 27.62 -30.85 -1.70
N LYS A 123 27.57 -30.01 -0.67
CA LYS A 123 26.37 -29.51 -0.03
C LYS A 123 25.99 -28.16 -0.62
N VAL A 124 24.72 -28.05 -1.00
CA VAL A 124 24.09 -26.79 -1.37
C VAL A 124 23.39 -26.23 -0.14
N VAL A 125 23.51 -24.92 0.06
CA VAL A 125 22.80 -24.15 1.08
C VAL A 125 22.05 -23.04 0.38
N THR A 126 20.77 -22.87 0.69
CA THR A 126 19.94 -21.80 0.12
C THR A 126 19.71 -20.73 1.17
N ALA A 127 20.04 -19.49 0.82
CA ALA A 127 19.68 -18.32 1.60
C ALA A 127 18.33 -17.76 1.12
N TYR A 128 17.41 -17.61 2.06
CA TYR A 128 16.10 -17.01 1.86
C TYR A 128 16.07 -15.67 2.60
N CYS A 129 15.84 -14.58 1.87
CA CYS A 129 15.68 -13.24 2.42
C CYS A 129 14.29 -12.69 2.08
N ASN A 130 13.51 -12.34 3.10
CA ASN A 130 12.31 -11.51 2.93
C ASN A 130 12.68 -10.06 3.20
N MET A 131 12.46 -9.18 2.23
CA MET A 131 12.92 -7.80 2.25
C MET A 131 11.76 -6.82 2.12
N HIS A 132 11.89 -5.69 2.82
CA HIS A 132 11.06 -4.52 2.63
C HIS A 132 11.96 -3.31 2.36
N GLY A 133 11.87 -2.75 1.15
CA GLY A 133 12.89 -1.84 0.65
C GLY A 133 14.29 -2.43 0.80
N ARG A 134 15.19 -1.73 1.50
CA ARG A 134 16.59 -2.15 1.70
C ARG A 134 16.79 -2.99 2.97
N GLU A 135 15.76 -3.22 3.77
CA GLU A 135 15.84 -3.92 5.03
C GLU A 135 15.48 -5.41 4.87
N ILE A 136 16.21 -6.29 5.57
CA ILE A 136 15.90 -7.73 5.65
C ILE A 136 14.99 -7.94 6.87
N VAL A 137 13.76 -8.36 6.61
CA VAL A 137 12.71 -8.57 7.62
C VAL A 137 12.73 -10.00 8.16
N ASP A 138 13.06 -10.97 7.31
CA ASP A 138 13.22 -12.38 7.69
C ASP A 138 14.39 -12.99 6.91
N PHE A 139 15.16 -13.85 7.57
CA PHE A 139 16.34 -14.49 7.00
C PHE A 139 16.45 -15.94 7.46
N LYS A 140 16.63 -16.86 6.50
CA LYS A 140 16.78 -18.29 6.77
C LYS A 140 17.84 -18.91 5.87
N LEU A 141 18.60 -19.85 6.42
CA LEU A 141 19.52 -20.72 5.68
C LEU A 141 18.99 -22.14 5.74
N SER A 142 18.83 -22.78 4.58
CA SER A 142 18.41 -24.18 4.44
C SER A 142 19.45 -25.03 3.74
#